data_AF-A0A920G0X1-F1
#
_entry.id   AF-A0A920G0X1-F1
#
_cell.length_a   1.000
_cell.length_b   1.000
_cell.length_c   1.000
_cell.angle_alpha   90.00
_cell.angle_beta   90.00
_cell.angle_gamma   90.00
#
_symmetry.space_group_name_H-M   'P 1'
#
loop_
_entity.id
_entity.type
_entity.pdbx_description
1 polymer ?
#
loop_
_entity_poly.entity_id
_entity_poly.type
_entity_poly.pdbx_seq_one_letter_code
_entity_poly.pdbx_strand_id
1 'polypeptide(L)'
;MSFLYIAIAQHIFSYEPVLRWFDEWLPVHRQVPEKAFLEGLTEPEANPEGRALVDEIRSAIVGVFAEFGAASNQIGKTYPMLASLNPETRAVLSALKAELDPDELVNPGALGDFST
;
A
#
# COMPACT_ATOMS: atom_id res chain seq x y z
N MET A 1 -12.75 -6.48 10.37
CA MET A 1 -11.78 -6.99 9.37
C MET A 1 -12.46 -8.01 8.49
N SER A 2 -12.14 -8.05 7.20
CA SER A 2 -12.53 -9.16 6.31
C SER A 2 -11.33 -9.62 5.50
N PHE A 3 -11.47 -10.75 4.82
CA PHE A 3 -10.43 -11.34 4.00
C PHE A 3 -10.95 -11.61 2.61
N LEU A 4 -10.12 -11.34 1.62
CA LEU A 4 -10.32 -11.78 0.25
C LEU A 4 -9.29 -12.87 -0.07
N TYR A 5 -9.78 -13.97 -0.63
CA TYR A 5 -9.00 -15.12 -1.05
C TYR A 5 -9.25 -15.37 -2.53
N ILE A 6 -8.20 -15.40 -3.34
CA ILE A 6 -8.31 -15.60 -4.78
C ILE A 6 -7.33 -16.68 -5.23
N ALA A 7 -7.83 -17.78 -5.77
CA ALA A 7 -7.03 -18.69 -6.57
C ALA A 7 -6.89 -18.10 -7.98
N ILE A 8 -5.68 -17.75 -8.40
CA ILE A 8 -5.41 -17.08 -9.68
C ILE A 8 -4.94 -18.10 -10.72
N ALA A 9 -4.04 -18.99 -10.32
CA ALA A 9 -3.51 -20.06 -11.16
C ALA A 9 -3.11 -21.25 -10.28
N GLN A 10 -2.64 -22.34 -10.90
CA GLN A 10 -2.26 -23.57 -10.21
C GLN A 10 -1.28 -23.35 -9.04
N HIS A 11 -0.39 -22.37 -9.15
CA HIS A 11 0.60 -22.04 -8.12
C HIS A 11 0.53 -20.58 -7.64
N ILE A 12 -0.59 -19.91 -7.89
CA ILE A 12 -0.76 -18.49 -7.52
C ILE A 12 -2.04 -18.33 -6.74
N PHE A 13 -1.88 -17.87 -5.50
CA PHE A 13 -2.97 -17.57 -4.58
C PHE A 13 -2.76 -16.19 -3.98
N SER A 14 -3.79 -15.36 -4.01
CA SER A 14 -3.79 -14.05 -3.39
C SER A 14 -4.55 -14.10 -2.08
N TYR A 15 -3.96 -13.50 -1.05
CA TYR A 15 -4.58 -13.28 0.24
C TYR A 15 -4.52 -11.79 0.56
N GLU A 16 -5.67 -11.20 0.86
CA GLU A 16 -5.78 -9.77 1.11
C GLU A 16 -6.63 -9.49 2.36
N PRO A 17 -5.99 -9.10 3.48
CA PRO A 17 -6.66 -8.53 4.64
C PRO A 17 -7.21 -7.14 4.32
N VAL A 18 -8.50 -6.94 4.60
CA VAL A 18 -9.16 -5.65 4.44
C VAL A 18 -9.54 -5.11 5.82
N LEU A 19 -8.85 -4.04 6.21
CA LEU A 19 -9.09 -3.30 7.44
C LEU A 19 -10.21 -2.27 7.19
N ARG A 20 -11.20 -2.25 8.09
CA ARG A 20 -12.28 -1.24 8.09
C ARG A 20 -12.37 -0.67 9.49
N TRP A 21 -12.47 0.64 9.57
CA TRP A 21 -12.66 1.38 10.80
C TRP A 21 -13.51 2.62 10.52
N PHE A 22 -14.06 3.22 11.57
CA PHE A 22 -14.74 4.51 11.47
C PHE A 22 -13.71 5.64 11.63
N ASP A 23 -13.81 6.63 10.74
CA ASP A 23 -12.97 7.82 10.70
C ASP A 23 -13.71 8.91 9.91
N GLU A 24 -13.19 10.12 9.95
CA GLU A 24 -13.67 11.24 9.13
C GLU A 24 -13.62 10.90 7.63
N TRP A 25 -14.40 11.61 6.84
CA TRP A 25 -14.37 11.39 5.40
C TRP A 25 -13.05 11.88 4.78
N LEU A 26 -12.53 11.12 3.81
CA LEU A 26 -11.47 11.59 2.92
C LEU A 26 -12.05 12.55 1.87
N PRO A 27 -11.23 13.41 1.21
CA PRO A 27 -11.73 14.34 0.19
C PRO A 27 -12.59 13.67 -0.89
N VAL A 28 -12.22 12.46 -1.32
CA VAL A 28 -12.96 11.69 -2.34
C VAL A 28 -14.39 11.34 -1.88
N HIS A 29 -14.60 11.06 -0.59
CA HIS A 29 -15.92 10.74 -0.05
C HIS A 29 -16.87 11.95 -0.03
N ARG A 30 -16.33 13.18 -0.10
CA ARG A 30 -17.11 14.43 -0.18
C ARG A 30 -17.40 14.86 -1.61
N GLN A 31 -16.52 14.49 -2.55
CA GLN A 31 -16.55 15.02 -3.92
C GLN A 31 -17.23 14.09 -4.93
N VAL A 32 -17.11 12.78 -4.74
CA VAL A 32 -17.60 11.79 -5.72
C VAL A 32 -19.10 11.51 -5.59
N PRO A 33 -19.67 11.30 -4.40
CA PRO A 33 -21.10 10.99 -4.27
C PRO A 33 -21.99 12.20 -4.59
N GLU A 34 -23.22 11.92 -5.01
CA GLU A 34 -24.23 12.96 -5.20
C GLU A 34 -24.54 13.68 -3.89
N LYS A 35 -24.72 15.00 -3.95
CA LYS A 35 -24.98 15.82 -2.75
C LYS A 35 -26.21 15.35 -1.96
N ALA A 36 -27.30 15.02 -2.64
CA ALA A 36 -28.53 14.55 -2.01
C ALA A 36 -28.35 13.22 -1.24
N PHE A 37 -27.41 12.37 -1.68
CA PHE A 37 -27.06 11.15 -0.95
C PHE A 37 -26.28 11.49 0.33
N LEU A 38 -25.34 12.42 0.25
CA LEU A 38 -24.55 12.86 1.41
C LEU A 38 -25.40 13.56 2.48
N GLU A 39 -26.43 14.31 2.09
CA GLU A 39 -27.36 14.98 3.02
C GLU A 39 -28.10 13.99 3.94
N GLY A 40 -28.20 12.71 3.54
CA GLY A 40 -28.78 11.64 4.35
C GLY A 40 -27.80 10.95 5.31
N LEU A 41 -26.51 11.33 5.31
CA LEU A 41 -25.45 10.70 6.09
C LEU A 41 -24.86 11.67 7.11
N THR A 42 -24.55 11.14 8.29
CA THR A 42 -23.75 11.88 9.29
C THR A 42 -22.29 11.54 9.09
N GLU A 43 -21.47 12.56 8.86
CA GLU A 43 -20.02 12.39 8.80
C GLU A 43 -19.48 12.00 10.19
N PRO A 44 -18.71 10.89 10.33
CA PRO A 44 -18.09 10.52 11.59
C PRO A 44 -16.99 11.52 12.01
N GLU A 45 -16.71 11.57 13.31
CA GLU A 45 -15.58 12.34 13.84
C GLU A 45 -14.23 11.71 13.45
N ALA A 46 -13.19 12.54 13.41
CA ALA A 46 -11.83 12.09 13.16
C ALA A 46 -11.37 11.10 14.25
N ASN A 47 -10.74 10.01 13.83
CA ASN A 47 -10.29 8.93 14.72
C ASN A 47 -8.77 8.72 14.60
N PRO A 48 -7.95 9.62 15.16
CA PRO A 48 -6.50 9.54 15.03
C PRO A 48 -5.91 8.27 15.67
N GLU A 49 -6.47 7.81 16.79
CA GLU A 49 -6.05 6.58 17.45
C GLU A 49 -6.34 5.35 16.59
N GLY A 50 -7.54 5.27 16.02
CA GLY A 50 -7.91 4.20 15.09
C GLY A 50 -7.04 4.19 13.83
N ARG A 51 -6.71 5.36 13.28
CA ARG A 51 -5.83 5.50 12.11
C ARG A 51 -4.42 5.00 12.42
N ALA A 52 -3.87 5.35 13.59
CA ALA A 52 -2.56 4.88 14.04
C ALA A 52 -2.53 3.36 14.22
N LEU A 53 -3.55 2.79 14.88
CA LEU A 53 -3.64 1.34 15.07
C LEU A 53 -3.77 0.58 13.75
N VAL A 54 -4.55 1.10 12.80
CA VAL A 54 -4.68 0.49 11.47
C VAL A 54 -3.34 0.53 10.71
N ASP A 55 -2.56 1.61 10.85
CA ASP A 55 -1.24 1.71 10.24
C ASP A 55 -0.25 0.71 10.86
N GLU A 56 -0.29 0.52 12.17
CA GLU A 56 0.50 -0.49 12.88
C GLU A 56 0.17 -1.91 12.39
N ILE A 57 -1.13 -2.26 12.37
CA ILE A 57 -1.60 -3.58 11.91
C ILE A 57 -1.21 -3.80 10.45
N ARG A 58 -1.39 -2.79 9.59
CA ARG A 58 -0.99 -2.86 8.18
C ARG A 58 0.51 -3.11 8.03
N SER A 59 1.33 -2.40 8.79
CA SER A 59 2.79 -2.54 8.76
C SER A 59 3.23 -3.93 9.21
N ALA A 60 2.63 -4.47 10.27
CA ALA A 60 2.88 -5.82 10.74
C ALA A 60 2.51 -6.88 9.69
N ILE A 61 1.35 -6.73 9.06
CA ILE A 61 0.89 -7.60 7.97
C ILE A 61 1.90 -7.58 6.80
N VAL A 62 2.33 -6.39 6.37
CA VAL A 62 3.34 -6.23 5.30
C VAL A 62 4.65 -6.92 5.67
N GLY A 63 5.12 -6.75 6.90
CA GLY A 63 6.33 -7.41 7.40
C GLY A 63 6.24 -8.93 7.32
N VAL A 64 5.14 -9.51 7.83
CA VAL A 64 4.89 -10.96 7.75
C VAL A 64 4.87 -11.44 6.30
N PHE A 65 4.17 -10.75 5.38
CA PHE A 65 4.17 -11.13 3.97
C PHE A 65 5.56 -11.11 3.34
N ALA A 66 6.38 -10.11 3.68
CA ALA A 66 7.75 -10.02 3.20
C ALA A 66 8.62 -11.18 3.72
N GLU A 67 8.47 -11.58 4.99
CA GLU A 67 9.19 -12.73 5.59
C GLU A 67 8.88 -14.05 4.86
N PHE A 68 7.64 -14.25 4.42
CA PHE A 68 7.22 -15.42 3.65
C PHE A 68 7.58 -15.33 2.14
N GLY A 69 8.23 -14.26 1.71
CA GLY A 69 8.58 -14.04 0.30
C GLY A 69 7.37 -13.78 -0.60
N ALA A 70 6.25 -13.32 -0.04
CA ALA A 70 5.07 -12.99 -0.81
C ALA A 70 5.29 -11.72 -1.65
N ALA A 71 4.76 -11.73 -2.86
CA ALA A 71 4.73 -10.57 -3.74
C ALA A 71 3.38 -9.84 -3.62
N SER A 72 3.40 -8.51 -3.62
CA SER A 72 2.17 -7.72 -3.73
C SER A 72 1.70 -7.66 -5.19
N ASN A 73 0.40 -7.88 -5.42
CA ASN A 73 -0.24 -7.66 -6.73
C ASN A 73 -0.37 -6.16 -7.08
N GLN A 74 -0.19 -5.28 -6.10
CA GLN A 74 -0.18 -3.83 -6.26
C GLN A 74 1.14 -3.29 -5.71
N ILE A 75 2.15 -3.19 -6.58
CA ILE A 75 3.44 -2.62 -6.20
C ILE A 75 3.34 -1.09 -6.11
N GLY A 76 3.87 -0.51 -5.04
CA GLY A 76 3.73 0.91 -4.73
C GLY A 76 4.76 1.36 -3.69
N LYS A 77 4.41 2.34 -2.84
CA LYS A 77 5.31 2.83 -1.77
C LYS A 77 5.26 2.00 -0.49
N THR A 78 4.16 1.30 -0.25
CA THR A 78 3.90 0.60 1.01
C THR A 78 4.74 -0.66 1.19
N TYR A 79 5.02 -1.36 0.09
CA TYR A 79 5.67 -2.68 0.13
C TYR A 79 7.17 -2.53 -0.12
N PRO A 80 8.05 -3.20 0.66
CA PRO A 80 9.50 -3.03 0.60
C PRO A 80 10.13 -3.81 -0.58
N MET A 81 9.63 -3.60 -1.80
CA MET A 81 9.97 -4.40 -2.98
C MET A 81 11.48 -4.48 -3.20
N LEU A 82 12.16 -3.32 -3.29
CA LEU A 82 13.59 -3.24 -3.55
C LEU A 82 14.42 -3.97 -2.49
N ALA A 83 14.04 -3.87 -1.22
CA ALA A 83 14.71 -4.53 -0.10
C ALA A 83 14.49 -6.06 -0.11
N SER A 84 13.40 -6.54 -0.69
CA SER A 84 13.10 -7.97 -0.85
C SER A 84 13.78 -8.61 -2.07
N LEU A 85 14.33 -7.82 -2.99
CA LEU A 85 15.05 -8.35 -4.15
C LEU A 85 16.43 -8.90 -3.77
N ASN A 86 16.88 -9.89 -4.55
CA ASN A 86 18.28 -10.31 -4.50
C ASN A 86 19.22 -9.15 -4.88
N PRO A 87 20.49 -9.18 -4.42
CA PRO A 87 21.42 -8.07 -4.62
C PRO A 87 21.62 -7.68 -6.08
N GLU A 88 21.71 -8.66 -6.99
CA GLU A 88 21.96 -8.41 -8.42
C GLU A 88 20.79 -7.69 -9.09
N THR A 89 19.56 -8.12 -8.81
CA THR A 89 18.35 -7.50 -9.38
C THR A 89 18.16 -6.10 -8.82
N ARG A 90 18.45 -5.91 -7.52
CA ARG A 90 18.46 -4.59 -6.89
C ARG A 90 19.44 -3.66 -7.60
N ALA A 91 20.68 -4.11 -7.84
CA ALA A 91 21.71 -3.31 -8.49
C ALA A 91 21.29 -2.86 -9.90
N VAL A 92 20.67 -3.76 -10.68
CA VAL A 92 20.15 -3.41 -12.02
C VAL A 92 19.07 -2.34 -11.93
N LEU A 93 18.11 -2.46 -11.01
CA LEU A 93 17.04 -1.46 -10.85
C LEU A 93 17.58 -0.12 -10.36
N SER A 94 18.53 -0.12 -9.43
CA SER A 94 19.17 1.11 -8.95
C SER A 94 19.95 1.80 -10.06
N ALA A 95 20.69 1.05 -10.89
CA ALA A 95 21.39 1.62 -12.04
C ALA A 95 20.42 2.24 -13.06
N LEU A 96 19.29 1.58 -13.34
CA LEU A 96 18.25 2.14 -14.21
C LEU A 96 17.63 3.42 -13.63
N LYS A 97 17.38 3.45 -12.32
CA LYS A 97 16.83 4.64 -11.64
C LYS A 97 17.80 5.82 -11.73
N ALA A 98 19.08 5.58 -11.46
CA ALA A 98 20.12 6.60 -11.53
C ALA A 98 20.30 7.16 -12.95
N GLU A 99 20.23 6.31 -13.98
CA GLU A 99 20.35 6.75 -15.38
C GLU A 99 19.14 7.58 -15.86
N LEU A 100 17.93 7.17 -15.47
CA LEU A 100 16.70 7.75 -16.00
C LEU A 100 16.13 8.91 -15.15
N ASP A 101 16.47 8.98 -13.87
CA ASP A 101 16.02 10.01 -12.94
C ASP A 101 17.11 10.35 -11.90
N PRO A 102 18.24 10.92 -12.35
CA PRO A 102 19.41 11.19 -11.51
C PRO A 102 19.14 12.17 -10.36
N ASP A 103 18.14 13.04 -10.51
CA ASP A 103 17.74 14.02 -9.50
C ASP A 103 16.59 13.51 -8.59
N GLU A 104 16.22 12.22 -8.73
CA GLU A 104 15.15 11.56 -7.97
C GLU A 104 13.79 12.28 -7.99
N LEU A 105 13.46 12.98 -9.07
CA LEU A 105 12.23 13.79 -9.14
C LEU A 105 10.98 12.95 -9.42
N VAL A 106 11.13 11.80 -10.06
CA VAL A 106 10.04 10.95 -10.50
C VAL A 106 9.65 9.97 -9.39
N ASN A 107 8.58 10.32 -8.69
CA ASN A 107 7.90 9.49 -7.67
C ASN A 107 8.84 8.96 -6.56
N PRO A 108 9.45 9.84 -5.75
CA PRO A 108 10.35 9.45 -4.66
C PRO A 108 9.74 8.40 -3.70
N GLY A 109 10.54 7.42 -3.29
CA GLY A 109 10.15 6.34 -2.37
C GLY A 109 9.23 5.27 -2.98
N ALA A 110 8.91 5.35 -4.27
CA ALA A 110 8.20 4.27 -4.95
C ALA A 110 9.10 3.04 -5.10
N LEU A 111 8.52 1.86 -4.83
CA LEU A 111 9.20 0.56 -4.91
C LEU A 111 10.33 0.34 -3.89
N GLY A 112 10.68 1.35 -3.10
CA GLY A 112 11.73 1.30 -2.10
C GLY A 112 12.55 2.58 -2.13
N ASP A 113 13.60 2.58 -1.31
CA ASP A 113 14.58 3.65 -1.26
C ASP A 113 15.75 3.35 -2.21
N PHE A 114 15.91 4.18 -3.23
CA PHE A 114 17.00 4.10 -4.20
C PHE A 114 18.21 4.97 -3.83
N SER A 115 18.11 5.78 -2.76
CA SER A 115 19.15 6.66 -2.28
C SER A 115 20.21 5.88 -1.49
N THR A 116 21.10 5.19 -2.22
CA THR A 116 22.30 4.52 -1.70
C THR A 116 23.47 4.69 -2.63
#